data_AF-A0A6A3MJI7-F1
#
_entry.id   AF-A0A6A3MJI7-F1
#
_cell.length_a   1.000
_cell.length_b   1.000
_cell.length_c   1.000
_cell.angle_alpha   90.00
_cell.angle_beta   90.00
_cell.angle_gamma   90.00
#
_symmetry.space_group_name_H-M   'P 1'
#
loop_
_entity.id
_entity.type
_entity.pdbx_description
1 polymer ?
#
loop_
_entity_poly.entity_id
_entity_poly.type
_entity_poly.pdbx_seq_one_letter_code
_entity_poly.pdbx_strand_id
1 'polypeptide(L)'
;MWNKLLHTTLVEIDFGHSLTDVCVYFGHQEGVPLVVGVYANDLLITVTQQDAVDAFFAELTVLSIKDKGPASKFLGMRVSYSEEEGYDMDQEVAILTC
;
A
#
# COMPACT_ATOMS: atom_id res chain seq x y z
N MET A 1 -12.69 -3.94 -13.73
CA MET A 1 -13.78 -4.02 -12.73
C MET A 1 -13.23 -3.83 -11.31
N TRP A 2 -12.13 -4.52 -10.95
CA TRP A 2 -11.46 -4.38 -9.65
C TRP A 2 -10.99 -2.95 -9.30
N ASN A 3 -10.25 -2.26 -10.18
CA ASN A 3 -9.80 -0.88 -9.90
C ASN A 3 -10.95 0.12 -9.66
N LYS A 4 -12.09 -0.07 -10.32
CA LYS A 4 -13.27 0.77 -10.10
C LYS A 4 -13.89 0.51 -8.73
N LEU A 5 -13.99 -0.76 -8.35
CA LEU A 5 -14.48 -1.16 -7.03
C LEU A 5 -13.56 -0.64 -5.92
N LEU A 6 -12.25 -0.83 -6.06
CA LEU A 6 -11.24 -0.30 -5.14
C LEU A 6 -11.36 1.22 -4.99
N HIS A 7 -11.42 1.95 -6.11
CA HIS A 7 -11.58 3.40 -6.09
C HIS A 7 -12.86 3.83 -5.38
N THR A 8 -14.00 3.22 -5.70
CA THR A 8 -15.27 3.55 -5.06
C THR A 8 -15.22 3.28 -3.55
N THR A 9 -14.70 2.12 -3.14
CA THR A 9 -14.57 1.79 -1.71
C THR A 9 -13.65 2.78 -0.99
N LEU A 10 -12.48 3.11 -1.56
CA LEU A 10 -11.55 4.08 -0.97
C LEU A 10 -12.17 5.47 -0.83
N VAL A 11 -12.90 5.95 -1.85
CA VAL A 11 -13.59 7.24 -1.79
C VAL A 11 -14.73 7.22 -0.75
N GLU A 12 -15.44 6.10 -0.59
CA GLU A 12 -16.49 5.94 0.42
C GLU A 12 -15.96 6.00 1.85
N ILE A 13 -14.72 5.56 2.08
CA ILE A 13 -14.02 5.67 3.38
C ILE A 13 -13.22 6.99 3.52
N ASP A 14 -13.56 8.01 2.72
CA ASP A 14 -12.99 9.36 2.76
C ASP A 14 -11.48 9.45 2.40
N PHE A 15 -10.98 8.48 1.63
CA PHE A 15 -9.62 8.57 1.07
C PHE A 15 -9.62 9.45 -0.18
N GLY A 16 -8.73 10.44 -0.16
CA GLY A 16 -8.43 11.31 -1.28
C GLY A 16 -7.57 10.60 -2.32
N HIS A 17 -7.86 10.87 -3.59
CA HIS A 17 -7.05 10.43 -4.71
C HIS A 17 -5.99 11.50 -5.05
N SER A 18 -4.74 11.09 -5.27
CA SER A 18 -3.69 12.03 -5.64
C SER A 18 -3.90 12.60 -7.05
N LEU A 19 -3.78 13.92 -7.17
CA LEU A 19 -3.92 14.65 -8.44
C LEU A 19 -2.73 14.42 -9.38
N THR A 20 -1.58 14.05 -8.84
CA THR A 20 -0.33 13.87 -9.59
C THR A 20 -0.05 12.42 -9.93
N ASP A 21 -0.57 11.49 -9.13
CA ASP A 21 -0.40 10.05 -9.34
C ASP A 21 -1.70 9.30 -9.06
N VAL A 22 -2.31 8.75 -10.12
CA VAL A 22 -3.59 8.05 -10.02
C VAL A 22 -3.51 6.71 -9.28
N CYS A 23 -2.32 6.26 -8.93
CA CYS A 23 -2.10 5.05 -8.17
C CYS A 23 -1.93 5.32 -6.66
N VAL A 24 -1.98 6.58 -6.22
CA VAL A 24 -1.77 6.95 -4.82
C VAL A 24 -3.06 7.50 -4.21
N TYR A 25 -3.44 6.95 -3.07
CA TYR A 25 -4.51 7.44 -2.22
C TYR A 25 -3.94 7.83 -0.86
N PHE A 26 -4.54 8.84 -0.24
CA PHE A 26 -4.14 9.31 1.07
C PHE A 26 -5.38 9.64 1.90
N GLY A 27 -5.32 9.38 3.19
CA GLY A 27 -6.43 9.60 4.10
C GLY A 27 -5.95 9.56 5.54
N HIS A 28 -6.91 9.55 6.46
CA HIS A 28 -6.63 9.37 7.88
C HIS A 28 -7.48 8.22 8.41
N GLN A 29 -6.85 7.29 9.11
CA GLN A 29 -7.55 6.26 9.86
C GLN A 29 -7.35 6.52 11.35
N GLU A 30 -8.44 6.75 12.07
CA GLU A 30 -8.42 7.11 13.49
C GLU A 30 -7.50 8.31 13.82
N GLY A 31 -7.38 9.27 12.88
CA GLY A 31 -6.52 10.44 13.01
C GLY A 31 -5.04 10.20 12.65
N VAL A 32 -4.69 8.98 12.23
CA VAL A 32 -3.34 8.61 11.77
C VAL A 32 -3.28 8.73 10.25
N PRO A 33 -2.30 9.45 9.68
CA PRO A 33 -2.16 9.54 8.24
C PRO A 33 -1.79 8.17 7.64
N LEU A 34 -2.51 7.77 6.60
CA LEU A 34 -2.32 6.52 5.88
C LEU A 34 -2.22 6.81 4.39
N VAL A 35 -1.21 6.22 3.74
CA VAL A 35 -1.01 6.33 2.28
C VAL A 35 -1.08 4.93 1.66
N VAL A 36 -1.89 4.80 0.61
CA VAL A 36 -2.10 3.58 -0.14
C VAL A 36 -1.56 3.75 -1.55
N GLY A 37 -0.56 2.96 -1.91
CA GLY A 37 -0.11 2.76 -3.28
C GLY A 37 -0.83 1.58 -3.91
N VAL A 38 -1.36 1.77 -5.11
CA VAL A 38 -2.06 0.74 -5.89
C VAL A 38 -1.22 0.39 -7.11
N TYR A 39 -0.96 -0.90 -7.32
CA TYR A 39 -0.35 -1.36 -8.56
C TYR A 39 -1.00 -2.65 -9.05
N ALA A 40 -1.66 -2.57 -10.20
CA ALA A 40 -2.38 -3.67 -10.84
C ALA A 40 -3.39 -4.35 -9.91
N ASN A 41 -2.95 -5.33 -9.11
CA ASN A 41 -3.74 -6.12 -8.16
C ASN A 41 -3.16 -6.11 -6.74
N ASP A 42 -1.99 -5.48 -6.54
CA ASP A 42 -1.33 -5.37 -5.25
C ASP A 42 -1.53 -3.97 -4.66
N LEU A 43 -1.58 -3.92 -3.33
CA LEU A 43 -1.69 -2.70 -2.55
C LEU A 43 -0.48 -2.62 -1.62
N LEU A 44 0.15 -1.45 -1.59
CA LEU A 44 1.18 -1.11 -0.61
C LEU A 44 0.58 -0.07 0.33
N ILE A 45 0.55 -0.38 1.62
CA ILE A 45 -0.01 0.52 2.63
C ILE A 45 1.15 0.98 3.51
N THR A 46 1.19 2.29 3.76
CA THR A 46 2.15 2.89 4.68
C THR A 46 1.38 3.67 5.74
N VAL A 47 1.67 3.36 7.00
CA VAL A 47 1.06 3.97 8.18
C VAL A 47 2.00 3.83 9.37
N THR A 48 1.89 4.74 10.32
CA THR A 48 2.81 4.80 11.48
C THR A 48 2.37 3.94 12.67
N GLN A 49 1.15 3.40 12.64
CA GLN A 49 0.55 2.65 13.75
C GLN A 49 -0.12 1.38 13.23
N GLN A 50 0.14 0.24 13.88
CA GLN A 50 -0.40 -1.06 13.48
C GLN A 50 -1.93 -1.12 13.63
N ASP A 51 -2.48 -0.53 14.70
CA ASP A 51 -3.93 -0.52 14.94
C ASP A 51 -4.70 0.16 13.78
N ALA A 52 -4.10 1.19 13.17
CA ALA A 52 -4.64 1.86 12.00
C ALA A 52 -4.59 0.99 10.73
N VAL A 53 -3.60 0.09 10.60
CA VAL A 53 -3.56 -0.93 9.54
C VAL A 53 -4.76 -1.85 9.69
N ASP A 54 -4.99 -2.36 10.90
CA ASP A 54 -6.02 -3.35 11.18
C ASP A 54 -7.43 -2.77 10.98
N ALA A 55 -7.65 -1.53 11.45
CA ALA A 55 -8.89 -0.78 11.21
C ALA A 55 -9.13 -0.56 9.71
N PHE A 56 -8.09 -0.21 8.94
CA PHE A 56 -8.19 -0.04 7.49
C PHE A 56 -8.55 -1.35 6.78
N PHE A 57 -7.89 -2.47 7.11
CA PHE A 57 -8.24 -3.77 6.53
C PHE A 57 -9.64 -4.25 6.90
N ALA A 58 -10.16 -3.89 8.09
CA ALA A 58 -11.52 -4.22 8.48
C ALA A 58 -12.57 -3.53 7.58
N GLU A 59 -12.34 -2.27 7.22
CA GLU A 59 -13.21 -1.53 6.29
C GLU A 59 -13.13 -2.05 4.85
N LEU A 60 -11.97 -2.58 4.45
CA LEU A 60 -11.75 -3.15 3.12
C LEU A 60 -12.17 -4.62 2.98
N THR A 61 -12.91 -5.18 3.94
CA THR A 61 -13.41 -6.56 3.88
C THR A 61 -14.20 -6.88 2.61
N VAL A 62 -14.91 -5.88 2.04
CA VAL A 62 -15.64 -6.00 0.77
C VAL A 62 -14.73 -6.33 -0.42
N LEU A 63 -13.46 -5.92 -0.37
CA LEU A 63 -12.49 -6.13 -1.44
C LEU A 63 -11.79 -7.50 -1.38
N SER A 64 -12.06 -8.30 -0.34
CA SER A 64 -11.40 -9.60 -0.11
C SER A 64 -9.87 -9.53 -0.24
N ILE A 65 -9.28 -8.41 0.21
CA ILE A 65 -7.83 -8.22 0.17
C ILE A 65 -7.21 -9.10 1.24
N LYS A 66 -6.18 -9.86 0.84
CA LYS A 66 -5.39 -10.64 1.77
C LYS A 66 -4.23 -9.80 2.29
N ASP A 67 -4.18 -9.58 3.59
CA ASP A 67 -3.00 -9.01 4.23
C ASP A 67 -1.82 -10.02 4.10
N LYS A 68 -0.71 -9.54 3.55
CA LYS A 68 0.54 -10.29 3.38
C LYS A 68 1.55 -9.95 4.50
N GLY A 69 1.18 -9.08 5.44
CA GLY A 69 2.06 -8.52 6.45
C GLY A 69 3.02 -7.48 5.89
N PRO A 70 4.13 -7.20 6.61
CA PRO A 70 5.15 -6.26 6.16
C PRO A 70 5.66 -6.59 4.75
N ALA A 71 5.68 -5.58 3.88
CA ALA A 71 6.14 -5.76 2.51
C ALA A 71 7.64 -6.11 2.50
N SER A 72 7.97 -7.29 1.97
CA SER A 72 9.35 -7.71 1.71
C SER A 72 9.70 -7.66 0.22
N LYS A 73 8.68 -7.63 -0.65
CA LYS A 73 8.82 -7.48 -2.10
C LYS A 73 7.63 -6.73 -2.69
N PHE A 74 7.90 -5.68 -3.45
CA PHE A 74 6.88 -4.88 -4.14
C PHE A 74 7.42 -4.45 -5.51
N LEU A 75 6.68 -4.73 -6.59
CA LEU A 75 7.08 -4.42 -7.98
C LEU A 75 8.44 -4.99 -8.42
N GLY A 76 8.86 -6.11 -7.81
CA GLY A 76 10.19 -6.67 -8.07
C GLY A 76 11.32 -6.02 -7.28
N MET A 77 11.04 -4.93 -6.56
CA MET A 77 11.95 -4.38 -5.55
C MET A 77 11.84 -5.19 -4.27
N ARG A 78 12.97 -5.50 -3.65
CA ARG A 78 13.05 -6.02 -2.29
C ARG A 78 12.98 -4.84 -1.33
N VAL A 79 12.22 -5.01 -0.27
CA VAL A 79 12.15 -4.07 0.84
C VAL A 79 12.69 -4.80 2.06
N SER A 80 13.68 -4.21 2.71
CA SER A 80 14.24 -4.72 3.95
C SER A 80 14.18 -3.63 5.02
N TYR A 81 14.09 -4.05 6.28
CA TYR A 81 14.07 -3.15 7.42
C TYR A 81 15.06 -3.63 8.47
N SER A 82 15.89 -2.72 8.96
CA SER A 82 16.74 -2.93 10.14
C SER A 82 16.58 -1.77 11.12
N GLU A 83 16.79 -2.02 12.41
CA GLU A 83 16.74 -0.95 13.42
C GLU A 83 17.92 0.04 13.29
N GLU A 84 19.02 -0.37 12.67
CA GLU A 84 20.23 0.45 12.52
C GLU A 84 20.18 1.35 11.27
N GLU A 85 19.70 0.81 10.13
CA GLU A 85 19.74 1.49 8.83
C GLU A 85 18.36 1.93 8.33
N GLY A 86 17.28 1.51 9.01
CA GLY A 86 15.91 1.79 8.60
C GLY A 86 15.46 0.94 7.42
N TYR A 87 14.68 1.54 6.52
CA TYR A 87 14.20 0.86 5.32
C TYR A 87 15.22 0.97 4.19
N ASP A 88 15.63 -0.17 3.64
CA ASP A 88 16.41 -0.26 2.41
C ASP A 88 15.58 -0.92 1.31
N MET A 89 15.71 -0.39 0.09
CA MET A 89 15.01 -0.88 -1.09
C MET A 89 15.99 -1.08 -2.22
N ASP A 90 16.04 -2.31 -2.74
CA ASP A 90 16.91 -2.68 -3.84
C ASP A 90 16.17 -3.50 -4.89
N GLN A 91 16.74 -3.60 -6.09
CA GLN A 91 16.21 -4.44 -7.15
C GLN A 91 17.22 -5.55 -7.44
N GLU A 92 16.81 -6.80 -7.29
CA GLU A 92 17.69 -7.91 -7.61
C GLU A 92 17.79 -8.10 -9.14
N VAL A 93 18.98 -7.82 -9.65
CA VAL A 93 19.50 -8.08 -11.00
C VAL A 93 19.07 -7.05 -12.07
N ALA A 94 20.01 -6.15 -12.39
CA ALA A 94 20.06 -5.52 -13.70
C ALA A 94 19.90 -6.61 -14.76
N ILE A 95 19.02 -6.42 -15.74
CA ILE A 95 18.90 -7.34 -16.87
C ILE A 95 20.30 -7.47 -17.48
N LEU A 96 21.01 -8.55 -17.16
CA LEU A 96 22.22 -8.94 -17.84
C LEU A 96 21.75 -9.51 -19.17
N THR A 97 21.57 -8.62 -20.14
CA THR A 97 21.52 -9.02 -21.55
C THR A 97 22.86 -9.67 -21.88
N CYS A 98 22.85 -11.00 -21.96
CA CYS A 98 23.87 -11.77 -22.67
C CYS A 98 23.90 -11.42 -24.16
#